data_AF-A0AAD6X9Z5-F1
#
_entry.id   AF-A0AAD6X9Z5-F1
#
_cell.length_a   1.000
_cell.length_b   1.000
_cell.length_c   1.000
_cell.angle_alpha   90.00
_cell.angle_beta   90.00
_cell.angle_gamma   90.00
#
_symmetry.space_group_name_H-M   'P 1'
#
loop_
_entity.id
_entity.type
_entity.pdbx_description
1 polymer ?
#
loop_
_entity_poly.entity_id
_entity_poly.type
_entity_poly.pdbx_seq_one_letter_code
_entity_poly.pdbx_strand_id
1 'polypeptide(L)'
;MDLNPPIEIDSDDDAKWVPGEWIARGKKYENIPAHVDAARHCILQLPASVQSHFPPKNLPISRLLLFDLPPVARDETLLDYTYTTMEPTRNIEDSLAFLAVPSRRVLQQMVSNFGQAWLDANKSICTSLNPDIAYSFWILTYWRDVTEAKRTWLQAEHWLHKTGGTHDEAELKLQVRGIWSVVGWHGSLAGFGGLPISDLAKLFSNKYLNSRLVDAMLTLLSLRARIAGDEALIIGTTFAEFIRLLPPIIDGAPAGPIAISIGGQKYLKKYGSWFRISDHKRLYNVLYRDPNHWTTSLVNFEKKQIHYGDGLKWKRPETYFVGFQNWIEKYHGTEFGVSDDLVCAPQTDGFNCPIIAVNTIAHNEFGDTLWTKEKAKAM
;
A
#
# COMPACT_ATOMS: atom_id res chain seq x y z
N MET A 1 22.37 -12.47 -4.86
CA MET A 1 22.31 -13.71 -4.04
C MET A 1 20.91 -13.78 -3.47
N ASP A 2 20.03 -14.56 -4.10
CA ASP A 2 18.69 -14.79 -3.58
C ASP A 2 18.78 -15.77 -2.39
N LEU A 3 18.40 -15.28 -1.22
CA LEU A 3 18.56 -15.96 0.06
C LEU A 3 17.19 -16.40 0.58
N ASN A 4 16.68 -17.53 0.08
CA ASN A 4 15.82 -18.49 0.78
C ASN A 4 15.29 -19.53 -0.23
N PRO A 5 15.61 -20.83 -0.11
CA PRO A 5 14.83 -21.85 -0.81
C PRO A 5 13.38 -21.84 -0.27
N PRO A 6 12.36 -21.99 -1.12
CA PRO A 6 10.98 -22.08 -0.67
C PRO A 6 10.80 -23.30 0.24
N ILE A 7 10.07 -23.13 1.35
CA ILE A 7 9.60 -24.25 2.17
C ILE A 7 8.46 -24.91 1.39
N GLU A 8 8.68 -26.13 0.91
CA GLU A 8 7.63 -26.97 0.35
C GLU A 8 6.67 -27.37 1.48
N ILE A 9 5.53 -26.69 1.54
CA ILE A 9 4.40 -27.12 2.36
C ILE A 9 3.71 -28.20 1.54
N ASP A 10 3.68 -29.42 2.05
CA ASP A 10 2.93 -30.54 1.49
C ASP A 10 1.43 -30.16 1.58
N SER A 11 0.93 -29.45 0.58
CA SER A 11 -0.45 -29.02 0.52
C SER A 11 -1.26 -30.20 0.00
N ASP A 12 -2.10 -30.78 0.84
CA ASP A 12 -3.13 -31.79 0.56
C ASP A 12 -4.22 -31.28 -0.43
N ASP A 13 -3.90 -30.29 -1.27
CA ASP A 13 -4.79 -29.42 -2.03
C ASP A 13 -4.72 -29.71 -3.54
N ASP A 14 -4.39 -30.96 -3.91
CA ASP A 14 -4.43 -31.46 -5.29
C ASP A 14 -5.87 -31.66 -5.82
N ALA A 15 -6.88 -31.28 -5.05
CA ALA A 15 -8.28 -31.37 -5.45
C ALA A 15 -8.50 -30.54 -6.73
N LYS A 16 -8.81 -31.23 -7.84
CA LYS A 16 -9.10 -30.57 -9.12
C LYS A 16 -10.50 -29.97 -9.12
N TRP A 17 -10.65 -28.80 -9.71
CA TRP A 17 -11.95 -28.18 -9.93
C TRP A 17 -12.86 -29.08 -10.80
N VAL A 18 -13.99 -29.51 -10.24
CA VAL A 18 -15.03 -30.28 -10.95
C VAL A 18 -16.34 -29.46 -10.96
N PRO A 19 -16.68 -28.77 -12.07
CA PRO A 19 -17.87 -27.91 -12.14
C PRO A 19 -19.16 -28.58 -11.70
N GLY A 20 -19.34 -29.87 -12.05
CA GLY A 20 -20.56 -30.63 -11.77
C GLY A 20 -20.84 -30.88 -10.28
N GLU A 21 -19.86 -30.67 -9.41
CA GLU A 21 -20.01 -30.78 -7.95
C GLU A 21 -20.41 -29.45 -7.29
N TRP A 22 -20.28 -28.33 -8.01
CA TRP A 22 -20.38 -26.99 -7.44
C TRP A 22 -21.47 -26.15 -8.10
N ILE A 23 -21.54 -26.16 -9.42
CA ILE A 23 -22.46 -25.33 -10.21
C ILE A 23 -23.86 -25.97 -10.25
N ALA A 24 -24.90 -25.17 -10.00
CA ALA A 24 -26.31 -25.58 -9.86
C ALA A 24 -26.55 -26.66 -8.77
N ARG A 25 -25.73 -26.69 -7.71
CA ARG A 25 -25.88 -27.66 -6.61
C ARG A 25 -26.47 -27.08 -5.33
N GLY A 26 -26.93 -25.82 -5.36
CA GLY A 26 -27.44 -25.13 -4.17
C GLY A 26 -26.37 -24.89 -3.10
N LYS A 27 -25.09 -24.95 -3.48
CA LYS A 27 -23.98 -24.63 -2.59
C LYS A 27 -23.91 -23.12 -2.35
N LYS A 28 -23.55 -22.75 -1.12
CA LYS A 28 -23.31 -21.35 -0.76
C LYS A 28 -21.86 -20.97 -1.06
N TYR A 29 -21.67 -19.75 -1.56
CA TYR A 29 -20.36 -19.16 -1.75
C TYR A 29 -19.82 -18.61 -0.43
N GLU A 30 -19.49 -19.51 0.50
CA GLU A 30 -18.96 -19.18 1.83
C GLU A 30 -17.91 -20.22 2.21
N ASN A 31 -16.72 -19.78 2.66
CA ASN A 31 -15.60 -20.65 3.03
C ASN A 31 -15.24 -21.69 1.94
N ILE A 32 -15.17 -21.24 0.68
CA ILE A 32 -14.92 -22.14 -0.46
C ILE A 32 -13.47 -22.71 -0.43
N PRO A 33 -13.26 -23.95 -0.91
CA PRO A 33 -11.92 -24.52 -1.08
C PRO A 33 -11.05 -23.75 -2.08
N ALA A 34 -9.73 -23.87 -1.94
CA ALA A 34 -8.74 -23.17 -2.79
C ALA A 34 -8.93 -23.44 -4.28
N HIS A 35 -9.23 -24.69 -4.68
CA HIS A 35 -9.46 -25.05 -6.09
C HIS A 35 -10.70 -24.37 -6.70
N VAL A 36 -11.73 -24.09 -5.90
CA VAL A 36 -12.92 -23.35 -6.35
C VAL A 36 -12.57 -21.89 -6.56
N ASP A 37 -11.79 -21.31 -5.64
CA ASP A 37 -11.34 -19.92 -5.77
C ASP A 37 -10.39 -19.74 -6.97
N ALA A 38 -9.50 -20.70 -7.22
CA ALA A 38 -8.64 -20.72 -8.41
C ALA A 38 -9.47 -20.77 -9.71
N ALA A 39 -10.51 -21.61 -9.77
CA ALA A 39 -11.41 -21.67 -10.92
C ALA A 39 -12.16 -20.35 -11.14
N ARG A 40 -12.61 -19.71 -10.06
CA ARG A 40 -13.18 -18.36 -10.10
C ARG A 40 -12.19 -17.35 -10.69
N HIS A 41 -10.93 -17.36 -10.24
CA HIS A 41 -9.91 -16.44 -10.76
C HIS A 41 -9.71 -16.61 -12.27
N CYS A 42 -9.74 -17.84 -12.77
CA CYS A 42 -9.65 -18.14 -14.20
C CYS A 42 -10.83 -17.54 -14.99
N ILE A 43 -12.05 -17.63 -14.45
CA ILE A 43 -13.26 -17.10 -15.10
C ILE A 43 -13.27 -15.57 -15.15
N LEU A 44 -12.70 -14.92 -14.12
CA LEU A 44 -12.59 -13.46 -14.06
C LEU A 44 -11.37 -12.92 -14.82
N GLN A 45 -10.53 -13.79 -15.39
CA GLN A 45 -9.32 -13.38 -16.08
C GLN A 45 -9.67 -12.68 -17.41
N LEU A 46 -9.05 -11.52 -17.64
CA LEU A 46 -9.23 -10.78 -18.89
C LEU A 46 -8.63 -11.56 -20.08
N PRO A 47 -9.39 -11.73 -21.17
CA PRO A 47 -8.85 -12.24 -22.42
C PRO A 47 -7.73 -11.35 -22.95
N ALA A 48 -6.73 -11.94 -23.61
CA ALA A 48 -5.63 -11.19 -24.22
C ALA A 48 -6.14 -10.20 -25.29
N SER A 49 -7.22 -10.53 -26.01
CA SER A 49 -7.86 -9.67 -27.00
C SER A 49 -8.37 -8.35 -26.40
N VAL A 50 -8.73 -8.34 -25.12
CA VAL A 50 -9.29 -7.16 -24.44
C VAL A 50 -8.18 -6.20 -23.95
N GLN A 51 -6.92 -6.65 -23.88
CA GLN A 51 -5.83 -5.84 -23.32
C GLN A 51 -5.56 -4.55 -24.12
N SER A 52 -5.86 -4.53 -25.41
CA SER A 52 -5.77 -3.33 -26.27
C SER A 52 -6.75 -2.23 -25.88
N HIS A 53 -7.81 -2.55 -25.14
CA HIS A 53 -8.81 -1.58 -24.67
C HIS A 53 -8.40 -0.91 -23.36
N PHE A 54 -7.26 -1.29 -22.78
CA PHE A 54 -6.69 -0.62 -21.62
C PHE A 54 -5.67 0.44 -22.04
N PRO A 55 -5.51 1.52 -21.27
CA PRO A 55 -4.35 2.38 -21.40
C PRO A 55 -3.07 1.55 -21.28
N PRO A 56 -2.11 1.66 -22.22
CA PRO A 56 -0.82 0.96 -22.11
C PRO A 56 -0.19 1.21 -20.74
N LYS A 57 0.40 0.19 -20.10
CA LYS A 57 0.94 0.31 -18.73
C LYS A 57 2.03 1.38 -18.61
N ASN A 58 2.78 1.62 -19.68
CA ASN A 58 3.82 2.63 -19.79
C ASN A 58 3.30 4.01 -20.27
N LEU A 59 1.99 4.17 -20.50
CA LEU A 59 1.41 5.44 -20.90
C LEU A 59 1.67 6.48 -19.79
N PRO A 60 2.24 7.65 -20.11
CA PRO A 60 2.49 8.66 -19.08
C PRO A 60 1.21 9.07 -18.37
N ILE A 61 1.28 9.36 -17.06
CA ILE A 61 0.14 9.76 -16.24
C ILE A 61 -0.63 10.93 -16.88
N SER A 62 0.08 11.94 -17.38
CA SER A 62 -0.54 13.08 -18.09
C SER A 62 -1.39 12.66 -19.31
N ARG A 63 -0.93 11.65 -20.05
CA ARG A 63 -1.65 11.10 -21.21
C ARG A 63 -2.78 10.18 -20.78
N LEU A 64 -2.61 9.42 -19.69
CA LEU A 64 -3.70 8.65 -19.07
C LEU A 64 -4.86 9.57 -18.66
N LEU A 65 -4.60 10.75 -18.11
CA LEU A 65 -5.63 11.71 -17.74
C LEU A 65 -6.46 12.19 -18.94
N LEU A 66 -5.87 12.18 -20.14
CA LEU A 66 -6.52 12.51 -21.41
C LEU A 66 -7.04 11.28 -22.16
N PHE A 67 -6.72 10.07 -21.71
CA PHE A 67 -7.09 8.84 -22.38
C PHE A 67 -8.61 8.63 -22.29
N ASP A 68 -9.24 8.36 -23.43
CA ASP A 68 -10.68 8.11 -23.51
C ASP A 68 -10.98 6.73 -22.91
N LEU A 69 -11.73 6.74 -21.81
CA LEU A 69 -12.25 5.54 -21.17
C LEU A 69 -13.76 5.51 -21.33
N PRO A 70 -14.37 4.31 -21.33
CA PRO A 70 -15.81 4.22 -21.38
C PRO A 70 -16.45 5.02 -20.23
N PRO A 71 -17.58 5.69 -20.49
CA PRO A 71 -18.19 6.59 -19.52
C PRO A 71 -18.65 5.81 -18.28
N VAL A 72 -18.38 6.34 -17.09
CA VAL A 72 -18.94 5.80 -15.85
C VAL A 72 -20.37 6.28 -15.69
N ALA A 73 -21.31 5.36 -15.51
CA ALA A 73 -22.71 5.65 -15.25
C ALA A 73 -22.87 6.51 -14.00
N ARG A 74 -23.52 7.67 -14.16
CA ARG A 74 -23.80 8.60 -13.06
C ARG A 74 -25.11 8.27 -12.32
N ASP A 75 -26.08 7.74 -13.05
CA ASP A 75 -27.40 7.39 -12.52
C ASP A 75 -27.49 5.87 -12.34
N GLU A 76 -27.65 5.45 -11.09
CA GLU A 76 -27.78 4.03 -10.74
C GLU A 76 -29.14 3.46 -11.15
N THR A 77 -30.15 4.30 -11.41
CA THR A 77 -31.51 3.86 -11.74
C THR A 77 -31.68 3.50 -13.22
N LEU A 78 -30.78 3.96 -14.09
CA LEU A 78 -30.90 3.78 -15.54
C LEU A 78 -30.28 2.48 -16.07
N LEU A 79 -29.45 1.79 -15.27
CA LEU A 79 -28.74 0.59 -15.69
C LEU A 79 -28.98 -0.53 -14.69
N ASP A 80 -29.83 -1.49 -15.06
CA ASP A 80 -29.95 -2.74 -14.34
C ASP A 80 -28.99 -3.77 -14.96
N TYR A 81 -28.29 -4.50 -14.10
CA TYR A 81 -27.35 -5.54 -14.47
C TYR A 81 -27.80 -6.84 -13.84
N THR A 82 -28.09 -7.84 -14.67
CA THR A 82 -28.64 -9.11 -14.21
C THR A 82 -27.71 -10.25 -14.58
N TYR A 83 -27.46 -11.14 -13.62
CA TYR A 83 -26.83 -12.43 -13.87
C TYR A 83 -27.78 -13.33 -14.66
N THR A 84 -27.30 -13.95 -15.74
CA THR A 84 -28.13 -14.77 -16.62
C THR A 84 -27.49 -16.12 -16.91
N THR A 85 -28.31 -17.09 -17.28
CA THR A 85 -27.89 -18.43 -17.72
C THR A 85 -27.53 -18.49 -19.20
N MET A 86 -27.63 -17.35 -19.92
CA MET A 86 -27.28 -17.24 -21.33
C MET A 86 -25.79 -17.51 -21.54
N GLU A 87 -25.42 -18.06 -22.68
CA GLU A 87 -24.01 -18.13 -23.04
C GLU A 87 -23.47 -16.73 -23.37
N PRO A 88 -22.23 -16.38 -22.96
CA PRO A 88 -21.64 -15.11 -23.34
C PRO A 88 -21.64 -14.90 -24.85
N THR A 89 -22.08 -13.73 -25.29
CA THR A 89 -22.00 -13.28 -26.68
C THR A 89 -20.54 -13.28 -27.11
N ARG A 90 -20.27 -13.86 -28.29
CA ARG A 90 -18.92 -13.89 -28.87
C ARG A 90 -18.58 -12.54 -29.49
N ASN A 91 -17.29 -12.21 -29.53
CA ASN A 91 -16.75 -11.02 -30.22
C ASN A 91 -17.33 -9.68 -29.72
N ILE A 92 -17.46 -9.50 -28.41
CA ILE A 92 -17.97 -8.27 -27.79
C ILE A 92 -16.91 -7.17 -27.63
N GLU A 93 -15.66 -7.42 -28.05
CA GLU A 93 -14.54 -6.49 -27.88
C GLU A 93 -14.82 -5.12 -28.52
N ASP A 94 -15.42 -5.10 -29.72
CA ASP A 94 -15.73 -3.87 -30.43
C ASP A 94 -16.79 -3.00 -29.71
N SER A 95 -17.64 -3.60 -28.86
CA SER A 95 -18.65 -2.87 -28.11
C SER A 95 -18.13 -2.31 -26.78
N LEU A 96 -16.96 -2.74 -26.31
CA LEU A 96 -16.40 -2.33 -25.01
C LEU A 96 -16.18 -0.81 -24.91
N ALA A 97 -15.79 -0.16 -26.01
CA ALA A 97 -15.54 1.28 -26.04
C ALA A 97 -16.81 2.10 -25.74
N PHE A 98 -17.99 1.54 -26.06
CA PHE A 98 -19.29 2.18 -25.91
C PHE A 98 -20.04 1.69 -24.67
N LEU A 99 -19.53 0.66 -24.00
CA LEU A 99 -20.16 0.07 -22.83
C LEU A 99 -19.97 0.96 -21.61
N ALA A 100 -21.06 1.56 -21.13
CA ALA A 100 -21.03 2.33 -19.91
C ALA A 100 -20.54 1.46 -18.73
N VAL A 101 -19.61 1.99 -17.95
CA VAL A 101 -19.10 1.32 -16.76
C VAL A 101 -20.09 1.52 -15.61
N PRO A 102 -20.48 0.47 -14.86
CA PRO A 102 -21.34 0.64 -13.71
C PRO A 102 -20.75 1.61 -12.68
N SER A 103 -21.62 2.24 -11.87
CA SER A 103 -21.14 3.03 -10.72
C SER A 103 -20.29 2.14 -9.80
N ARG A 104 -19.38 2.74 -9.02
CA ARG A 104 -18.55 1.98 -8.08
C ARG A 104 -19.38 1.12 -7.12
N ARG A 105 -20.52 1.63 -6.66
CA ARG A 105 -21.41 0.92 -5.73
C ARG A 105 -22.03 -0.29 -6.40
N VAL A 106 -22.59 -0.10 -7.60
CA VAL A 106 -23.18 -1.18 -8.40
C VAL A 106 -22.13 -2.23 -8.74
N LEU A 107 -20.94 -1.83 -9.22
CA LEU A 107 -19.86 -2.76 -9.53
C LEU A 107 -19.40 -3.55 -8.31
N GLN A 108 -19.28 -2.91 -7.13
CA GLN A 108 -18.94 -3.61 -5.89
C GLN A 108 -19.98 -4.65 -5.50
N GLN A 109 -21.27 -4.31 -5.62
CA GLN A 109 -22.37 -5.24 -5.38
C GLN A 109 -22.37 -6.41 -6.38
N MET A 110 -22.10 -6.13 -7.65
CA MET A 110 -21.96 -7.19 -8.65
C MET A 110 -20.80 -8.12 -8.28
N VAL A 111 -19.61 -7.58 -8.01
CA VAL A 111 -18.44 -8.37 -7.61
C VAL A 111 -18.68 -9.17 -6.34
N SER A 112 -19.40 -8.63 -5.34
CA SER A 112 -19.74 -9.39 -4.12
C SER A 112 -20.73 -10.51 -4.39
N ASN A 113 -21.66 -10.32 -5.32
CA ASN A 113 -22.70 -11.31 -5.65
C ASN A 113 -22.25 -12.35 -6.68
N PHE A 114 -21.15 -12.08 -7.41
CA PHE A 114 -20.65 -12.91 -8.49
C PHE A 114 -20.43 -14.36 -8.06
N GLY A 115 -19.79 -14.58 -6.90
CA GLY A 115 -19.45 -15.93 -6.44
C GLY A 115 -20.69 -16.81 -6.31
N GLN A 116 -21.76 -16.29 -5.69
CA GLN A 116 -23.02 -17.01 -5.56
C GLN A 116 -23.73 -17.15 -6.91
N ALA A 117 -23.80 -16.09 -7.72
CA ALA A 117 -24.45 -16.13 -9.02
C ALA A 117 -23.81 -17.18 -9.94
N TRP A 118 -22.49 -17.31 -9.92
CA TRP A 118 -21.76 -18.35 -10.65
C TRP A 118 -22.10 -19.75 -10.15
N LEU A 119 -22.12 -20.00 -8.83
CA LEU A 119 -22.56 -21.28 -8.27
C LEU A 119 -24.04 -21.60 -8.57
N ASP A 120 -24.87 -20.58 -8.76
CA ASP A 120 -26.27 -20.71 -9.17
C ASP A 120 -26.43 -20.93 -10.69
N ALA A 121 -25.36 -21.30 -11.38
CA ALA A 121 -25.30 -21.61 -12.82
C ALA A 121 -25.58 -20.45 -13.77
N ASN A 122 -25.44 -19.21 -13.30
CA ASN A 122 -25.30 -18.09 -14.22
C ASN A 122 -23.96 -18.18 -14.96
N LYS A 123 -23.95 -17.73 -16.21
CA LYS A 123 -22.80 -17.82 -17.12
C LYS A 123 -22.37 -16.45 -17.65
N SER A 124 -23.26 -15.46 -17.57
CA SER A 124 -23.05 -14.12 -18.10
C SER A 124 -23.77 -13.05 -17.28
N ILE A 125 -23.54 -11.80 -17.67
CA ILE A 125 -24.23 -10.61 -17.17
C ILE A 125 -24.89 -9.94 -18.37
N CYS A 126 -26.16 -9.54 -18.27
CA CYS A 126 -26.83 -8.69 -19.27
C CYS A 126 -27.11 -7.31 -18.67
N THR A 127 -27.33 -6.33 -19.54
CA THR A 127 -27.79 -4.99 -19.13
C THR A 127 -29.22 -4.75 -19.62
N SER A 128 -30.00 -3.96 -18.87
CA SER A 128 -31.35 -3.58 -19.30
C SER A 128 -31.38 -2.77 -20.60
N LEU A 129 -30.28 -2.10 -20.96
CA LEU A 129 -30.17 -1.36 -22.22
C LEU A 129 -29.97 -2.27 -23.44
N ASN A 130 -29.29 -3.41 -23.25
CA ASN A 130 -28.96 -4.34 -24.31
C ASN A 130 -29.17 -5.78 -23.82
N PRO A 131 -30.43 -6.21 -23.63
CA PRO A 131 -30.74 -7.53 -23.06
C PRO A 131 -30.24 -8.70 -23.93
N ASP A 132 -30.07 -8.47 -25.23
CA ASP A 132 -29.59 -9.46 -26.20
C ASP A 132 -28.07 -9.69 -26.13
N ILE A 133 -27.33 -8.83 -25.40
CA ILE A 133 -25.88 -8.95 -25.25
C ILE A 133 -25.57 -9.50 -23.85
N ALA A 134 -25.01 -10.71 -23.84
CA ALA A 134 -24.56 -11.41 -22.66
C ALA A 134 -23.05 -11.26 -22.48
N TYR A 135 -22.61 -10.49 -21.50
CA TYR A 135 -21.19 -10.28 -21.19
C TYR A 135 -20.65 -11.43 -20.35
N SER A 136 -19.49 -11.96 -20.70
CA SER A 136 -18.77 -12.92 -19.86
C SER A 136 -18.34 -12.29 -18.54
N PHE A 137 -18.13 -13.09 -17.49
CA PHE A 137 -17.79 -12.61 -16.16
C PHE A 137 -16.48 -11.83 -16.04
N TRP A 138 -15.54 -12.01 -16.97
CA TRP A 138 -14.33 -11.17 -17.02
C TRP A 138 -14.66 -9.67 -17.18
N ILE A 139 -15.88 -9.32 -17.62
CA ILE A 139 -16.32 -7.92 -17.72
C ILE A 139 -16.28 -7.19 -16.36
N LEU A 140 -16.47 -7.91 -15.25
CA LEU A 140 -16.36 -7.35 -13.91
C LEU A 140 -14.93 -6.86 -13.63
N THR A 141 -13.94 -7.65 -14.05
CA THR A 141 -12.52 -7.29 -13.98
C THR A 141 -12.25 -6.10 -14.89
N TYR A 142 -12.77 -6.10 -16.11
CA TYR A 142 -12.61 -4.98 -17.05
C TYR A 142 -13.10 -3.67 -16.45
N TRP A 143 -14.35 -3.61 -15.99
CA TRP A 143 -14.96 -2.41 -15.41
C TRP A 143 -14.23 -1.92 -14.16
N ARG A 144 -13.75 -2.84 -13.31
CA ARG A 144 -12.99 -2.50 -12.12
C ARG A 144 -11.67 -1.85 -12.51
N ASP A 145 -10.91 -2.53 -13.35
CA ASP A 145 -9.54 -2.15 -13.68
C ASP A 145 -9.50 -0.86 -14.50
N VAL A 146 -10.44 -0.68 -15.45
CA VAL A 146 -10.54 0.55 -16.27
C VAL A 146 -10.91 1.77 -15.42
N THR A 147 -11.85 1.59 -14.47
CA THR A 147 -12.24 2.68 -13.55
C THR A 147 -11.10 3.03 -12.61
N GLU A 148 -10.38 2.03 -12.09
CA GLU A 148 -9.30 2.25 -11.14
C GLU A 148 -8.09 2.93 -11.78
N ALA A 149 -7.74 2.55 -13.02
CA ALA A 149 -6.57 3.06 -13.74
C ALA A 149 -6.51 4.60 -13.73
N LYS A 150 -7.62 5.27 -14.06
CA LYS A 150 -7.68 6.74 -14.18
C LYS A 150 -8.13 7.45 -12.92
N ARG A 151 -9.03 6.84 -12.13
CA ARG A 151 -9.66 7.48 -10.96
C ARG A 151 -8.64 7.96 -9.93
N THR A 152 -7.65 7.14 -9.60
CA THR A 152 -6.65 7.47 -8.59
C THR A 152 -5.86 8.72 -8.99
N TRP A 153 -5.45 8.81 -10.27
CA TRP A 153 -4.72 9.97 -10.80
C TRP A 153 -5.59 11.21 -11.02
N LEU A 154 -6.87 11.04 -11.38
CA LEU A 154 -7.82 12.16 -11.43
C LEU A 154 -8.03 12.80 -10.06
N GLN A 155 -8.10 12.00 -8.99
CA GLN A 155 -8.19 12.50 -7.62
C GLN A 155 -6.93 13.30 -7.24
N ALA A 156 -5.76 12.79 -7.62
CA ALA A 156 -4.48 13.47 -7.41
C ALA A 156 -4.40 14.80 -8.18
N GLU A 157 -4.76 14.83 -9.47
CA GLU A 157 -4.77 16.06 -10.28
C GLU A 157 -5.75 17.09 -9.72
N HIS A 158 -6.94 16.64 -9.29
CA HIS A 158 -7.93 17.53 -8.68
C HIS A 158 -7.44 18.12 -7.35
N TRP A 159 -6.75 17.33 -6.53
CA TRP A 159 -6.12 17.82 -5.31
C TRP A 159 -5.04 18.86 -5.65
N LEU A 160 -4.16 18.55 -6.62
CA LEU A 160 -3.09 19.44 -7.07
C LEU A 160 -3.64 20.76 -7.65
N HIS A 161 -4.80 20.72 -8.32
CA HIS A 161 -5.46 21.92 -8.81
C HIS A 161 -6.02 22.79 -7.67
N LYS A 162 -6.57 22.16 -6.63
CA LYS A 162 -7.20 22.83 -5.48
C LYS A 162 -6.23 23.39 -4.45
N THR A 163 -5.05 22.81 -4.30
CA THR A 163 -4.00 23.33 -3.41
C THR A 163 -3.36 24.58 -4.02
N GLY A 164 -2.38 25.20 -3.38
CA GLY A 164 -1.68 26.36 -3.93
C GLY A 164 -2.24 27.73 -3.54
N GLY A 165 -1.40 28.74 -3.71
CA GLY A 165 -1.64 30.13 -3.34
C GLY A 165 -0.35 30.98 -3.35
N THR A 166 0.83 30.35 -3.28
CA THR A 166 2.13 31.02 -3.42
C THR A 166 2.85 30.64 -4.72
N HIS A 167 3.87 31.42 -5.08
CA HIS A 167 4.68 31.21 -6.29
C HIS A 167 5.41 29.86 -6.27
N ASP A 168 6.02 29.50 -5.14
CA ASP A 168 6.80 28.26 -5.00
C ASP A 168 5.92 27.01 -5.20
N GLU A 169 4.66 27.07 -4.76
CA GLU A 169 3.68 25.98 -4.95
C GLU A 169 3.31 25.83 -6.43
N ALA A 170 3.21 26.93 -7.17
CA ALA A 170 2.94 26.88 -8.60
C ALA A 170 4.11 26.23 -9.36
N GLU A 171 5.35 26.51 -8.97
CA GLU A 171 6.53 25.88 -9.54
C GLU A 171 6.58 24.37 -9.22
N LEU A 172 6.36 23.98 -7.97
CA LEU A 172 6.32 22.56 -7.58
C LEU A 172 5.24 21.78 -8.34
N LYS A 173 4.06 22.37 -8.56
CA LYS A 173 3.02 21.75 -9.39
C LYS A 173 3.46 21.55 -10.84
N LEU A 174 4.18 22.50 -11.41
CA LEU A 174 4.74 22.36 -12.75
C LEU A 174 5.75 21.22 -12.81
N GLN A 175 6.62 21.10 -11.80
CA GLN A 175 7.58 20.01 -11.70
C GLN A 175 6.88 18.64 -11.57
N VAL A 176 5.87 18.53 -10.70
CA VAL A 176 5.06 17.30 -10.54
C VAL A 176 4.40 16.91 -11.86
N ARG A 177 3.78 17.86 -12.57
CA ARG A 177 3.17 17.59 -13.89
C ARG A 177 4.23 17.24 -14.94
N GLY A 178 5.42 17.83 -14.86
CA GLY A 178 6.58 17.45 -15.66
C GLY A 178 6.95 15.97 -15.46
N ILE A 179 7.01 15.51 -14.21
CA ILE A 179 7.26 14.10 -13.88
C ILE A 179 6.12 13.21 -14.41
N TRP A 180 4.85 13.62 -14.26
CA TRP A 180 3.70 12.89 -14.80
C TRP A 180 3.66 12.84 -16.33
N SER A 181 4.44 13.68 -17.01
CA SER A 181 4.60 13.65 -18.47
C SER A 181 5.52 12.55 -18.98
N VAL A 182 6.36 11.98 -18.10
CA VAL A 182 7.33 10.94 -18.46
C VAL A 182 7.12 9.62 -17.71
N VAL A 183 6.51 9.65 -16.53
CA VAL A 183 6.28 8.46 -15.71
C VAL A 183 5.01 7.73 -16.15
N GLY A 184 5.15 6.45 -16.50
CA GLY A 184 4.03 5.56 -16.82
C GLY A 184 3.10 5.36 -15.62
N TRP A 185 1.79 5.31 -15.85
CA TRP A 185 0.80 5.26 -14.75
C TRP A 185 0.78 3.94 -13.95
N HIS A 186 1.31 2.86 -14.54
CA HIS A 186 1.39 1.54 -13.94
C HIS A 186 2.84 1.10 -13.81
N GLY A 187 3.10 0.23 -12.84
CA GLY A 187 4.38 -0.41 -12.62
C GLY A 187 4.86 -0.15 -11.20
N SER A 188 6.17 -0.32 -11.02
CA SER A 188 6.82 -0.10 -9.73
C SER A 188 8.08 0.74 -9.92
N LEU A 189 8.37 1.60 -8.94
CA LEU A 189 9.63 2.33 -8.90
C LEU A 189 10.77 1.39 -8.48
N ALA A 190 11.73 1.23 -9.38
CA ALA A 190 12.98 0.51 -9.09
C ALA A 190 13.75 1.21 -7.96
N GLY A 191 14.39 0.44 -7.09
CA GLY A 191 15.15 0.96 -5.95
C GLY A 191 14.33 1.22 -4.67
N PHE A 192 12.99 1.18 -4.74
CA PHE A 192 12.10 1.43 -3.60
C PHE A 192 11.29 0.19 -3.19
N GLY A 193 11.92 -0.99 -3.19
CA GLY A 193 11.25 -2.24 -2.83
C GLY A 193 10.05 -2.59 -3.72
N GLY A 194 10.02 -2.10 -4.96
CA GLY A 194 8.90 -2.29 -5.88
C GLY A 194 7.67 -1.43 -5.57
N LEU A 195 7.84 -0.26 -4.94
CA LEU A 195 6.77 0.71 -4.67
C LEU A 195 5.88 0.92 -5.92
N PRO A 196 4.58 0.55 -5.87
CA PRO A 196 3.68 0.75 -7.00
C PRO A 196 3.58 2.24 -7.38
N ILE A 197 3.64 2.55 -8.67
CA ILE A 197 3.49 3.94 -9.16
C ILE A 197 2.17 4.55 -8.68
N SER A 198 1.10 3.77 -8.64
CA SER A 198 -0.21 4.20 -8.14
C SER A 198 -0.22 4.63 -6.67
N ASP A 199 0.72 4.16 -5.85
CA ASP A 199 0.84 4.61 -4.46
C ASP A 199 1.30 6.08 -4.38
N LEU A 200 2.09 6.57 -5.35
CA LEU A 200 2.53 7.96 -5.38
C LEU A 200 1.37 8.95 -5.44
N ALA A 201 0.24 8.56 -6.04
CA ALA A 201 -0.96 9.39 -6.07
C ALA A 201 -1.50 9.74 -4.67
N LYS A 202 -1.17 8.94 -3.63
CA LYS A 202 -1.56 9.21 -2.25
C LYS A 202 -0.88 10.45 -1.67
N LEU A 203 0.31 10.80 -2.17
CA LEU A 203 1.01 12.05 -1.79
C LEU A 203 0.19 13.30 -2.17
N PHE A 204 -0.68 13.17 -3.18
CA PHE A 204 -1.56 14.23 -3.67
C PHE A 204 -2.99 14.01 -3.17
N SER A 205 -3.15 13.70 -1.88
CA SER A 205 -4.45 13.44 -1.27
C SER A 205 -4.43 13.67 0.23
N ASN A 206 -5.61 13.81 0.84
CA ASN A 206 -5.76 13.86 2.30
C ASN A 206 -5.97 12.45 2.89
N LYS A 207 -5.25 11.45 2.37
CA LYS A 207 -5.34 10.04 2.81
C LYS A 207 -4.05 9.64 3.52
N TYR A 208 -4.18 8.65 4.40
CA TYR A 208 -3.03 8.03 5.05
C TYR A 208 -2.04 7.45 4.04
N LEU A 209 -0.75 7.72 4.27
CA LEU A 209 0.31 7.03 3.55
C LEU A 209 0.51 5.64 4.15
N ASN A 210 0.76 4.67 3.28
CA ASN A 210 1.07 3.30 3.69
C ASN A 210 2.56 3.15 4.04
N SER A 211 2.93 2.03 4.67
CA SER A 211 4.31 1.71 5.03
C SER A 211 5.27 1.77 3.84
N ARG A 212 4.83 1.34 2.64
CA ARG A 212 5.67 1.37 1.43
C ARG A 212 6.12 2.78 1.04
N LEU A 213 5.23 3.76 1.11
CA LEU A 213 5.59 5.16 0.85
C LEU A 213 6.50 5.72 1.95
N VAL A 214 6.23 5.37 3.21
CA VAL A 214 7.09 5.76 4.34
C VAL A 214 8.50 5.18 4.16
N ASP A 215 8.61 3.90 3.84
CA ASP A 215 9.90 3.24 3.57
C ASP A 215 10.63 3.82 2.37
N ALA A 216 9.91 4.24 1.33
CA ALA A 216 10.51 4.93 0.19
C ALA A 216 11.10 6.29 0.60
N MET A 217 10.38 7.06 1.42
CA MET A 217 10.90 8.32 1.97
C MET A 217 12.11 8.08 2.89
N LEU A 218 12.07 7.05 3.73
CA LEU A 218 13.21 6.67 4.58
C LEU A 218 14.42 6.21 3.77
N THR A 219 14.19 5.52 2.64
CA THR A 219 15.25 5.13 1.69
C THR A 219 15.94 6.36 1.10
N LEU A 220 15.18 7.41 0.75
CA LEU A 220 15.75 8.68 0.28
C LEU A 220 16.59 9.37 1.37
N LEU A 221 16.11 9.42 2.62
CA LEU A 221 16.90 9.99 3.72
C LEU A 221 18.16 9.17 4.02
N SER A 222 18.08 7.83 3.96
CA SER A 222 19.24 6.95 4.12
C SER A 222 20.28 7.18 3.02
N LEU A 223 19.85 7.38 1.77
CA LEU A 223 20.74 7.74 0.68
C LEU A 223 21.41 9.11 0.93
N ARG A 224 20.64 10.10 1.40
CA ARG A 224 21.15 11.43 1.74
C ARG A 224 22.22 11.36 2.83
N ALA A 225 21.96 10.65 3.93
CA ALA A 225 22.92 10.44 5.01
C ALA A 225 24.22 9.80 4.49
N ARG A 226 24.10 8.76 3.65
CA ARG A 226 25.27 8.10 3.05
C ARG A 226 26.09 9.04 2.15
N ILE A 227 25.44 9.90 1.36
CA ILE A 227 26.13 10.87 0.50
C ILE A 227 26.84 11.94 1.32
N ALA A 228 26.22 12.39 2.42
CA ALA A 228 26.80 13.35 3.35
C ALA A 228 27.94 12.77 4.19
N GLY A 229 28.07 11.44 4.25
CA GLY A 229 29.01 10.77 5.15
C GLY A 229 28.55 10.79 6.61
N ASP A 230 27.25 10.96 6.85
CA ASP A 230 26.68 11.00 8.19
C ASP A 230 26.75 9.63 8.86
N GLU A 231 26.98 9.63 10.17
CA GLU A 231 27.04 8.43 11.01
C GLU A 231 25.64 7.96 11.45
N ALA A 232 24.57 8.51 10.88
CA ALA A 232 23.21 8.09 11.17
C ALA A 232 22.76 6.93 10.28
N LEU A 233 22.17 5.94 10.93
CA LEU A 233 21.44 4.89 10.24
C LEU A 233 19.94 5.17 10.26
N ILE A 234 19.32 5.12 9.09
CA ILE A 234 17.88 5.32 8.91
C ILE A 234 17.29 4.00 8.43
N ILE A 235 16.42 3.38 9.23
CA ILE A 235 15.85 2.06 8.95
C ILE A 235 14.35 2.17 8.64
N GLY A 236 13.88 1.34 7.70
CA GLY A 236 12.47 1.19 7.36
C GLY A 236 11.58 0.70 8.51
N THR A 237 10.28 0.87 8.32
CA THR A 237 9.20 0.63 9.27
C THR A 237 9.11 -0.82 9.76
N THR A 238 9.59 -1.79 8.97
CA THR A 238 9.63 -3.21 9.37
C THR A 238 10.44 -3.45 10.65
N PHE A 239 11.46 -2.64 10.91
CA PHE A 239 12.24 -2.75 12.15
C PHE A 239 11.36 -2.50 13.37
N ALA A 240 10.54 -1.45 13.33
CA ALA A 240 9.67 -1.10 14.44
C ALA A 240 8.62 -2.19 14.70
N GLU A 241 8.08 -2.79 13.63
CA GLU A 241 7.13 -3.90 13.74
C GLU A 241 7.76 -5.12 14.43
N PHE A 242 8.99 -5.50 14.08
CA PHE A 242 9.64 -6.62 14.75
C PHE A 242 9.98 -6.33 16.21
N ILE A 243 10.38 -5.10 16.54
CA ILE A 243 10.59 -4.71 17.94
C ILE A 243 9.27 -4.77 18.73
N ARG A 244 8.17 -4.28 18.16
CA ARG A 244 6.83 -4.34 18.79
C ARG A 244 6.38 -5.77 19.07
N LEU A 245 6.80 -6.72 18.24
CA LEU A 245 6.50 -8.15 18.38
C LEU A 245 7.47 -8.89 19.30
N LEU A 246 8.53 -8.25 19.81
CA LEU A 246 9.40 -8.88 20.81
C LEU A 246 8.56 -9.11 22.07
N PRO A 247 8.38 -10.36 22.54
CA PRO A 247 7.95 -10.54 23.91
C PRO A 247 8.96 -9.82 24.82
N PRO A 248 8.55 -9.32 25.99
CA PRO A 248 9.52 -8.98 27.01
C PRO A 248 10.40 -10.23 27.19
N ILE A 249 11.71 -10.09 26.97
CA ILE A 249 12.66 -11.18 27.17
C ILE A 249 12.71 -11.38 28.68
N ILE A 250 11.76 -12.14 29.20
CA ILE A 250 11.83 -12.67 30.55
C ILE A 250 12.65 -13.94 30.40
N ASP A 251 13.89 -13.93 30.89
CA ASP A 251 14.75 -15.10 30.89
C ASP A 251 13.97 -16.32 31.43
N GLY A 252 13.82 -17.35 30.59
CA GLY A 252 13.14 -18.60 30.94
C GLY A 252 11.65 -18.71 30.56
N ALA A 253 11.02 -17.66 30.02
CA ALA A 253 9.66 -17.81 29.49
C ALA A 253 9.69 -18.53 28.13
N PRO A 254 8.92 -19.64 27.93
CA PRO A 254 8.76 -20.23 26.61
C PRO A 254 8.20 -19.15 25.69
N ALA A 255 8.72 -19.08 24.46
CA ALA A 255 8.27 -18.15 23.44
C ALA A 255 6.73 -18.16 23.43
N GLY A 256 6.11 -17.08 23.91
CA GLY A 256 4.67 -16.95 23.90
C GLY A 256 4.14 -17.13 22.47
N PRO A 257 2.85 -17.41 22.29
CA PRO A 257 2.25 -17.72 20.99
C PRO A 257 2.33 -16.59 19.94
N ILE A 258 2.98 -15.46 20.25
CA ILE A 258 3.43 -14.46 19.28
C ILE A 258 4.95 -14.57 19.19
N ALA A 259 5.43 -15.71 18.70
CA ALA A 259 6.82 -15.86 18.30
C ALA A 259 7.04 -14.92 17.13
N ILE A 260 7.92 -13.91 17.28
CA ILE A 260 8.52 -13.28 16.10
C ILE A 260 8.97 -14.41 15.19
N SER A 261 8.55 -14.34 13.92
CA SER A 261 8.97 -15.32 12.92
C SER A 261 10.48 -15.52 13.00
N ILE A 262 10.97 -16.72 12.72
CA ILE A 262 12.41 -16.99 12.65
C ILE A 262 13.12 -15.93 11.80
N GLY A 263 12.45 -15.44 10.74
CA GLY A 263 12.90 -14.32 9.92
C GLY A 263 13.06 -13.00 10.68
N GLY A 264 12.07 -12.58 11.47
CA GLY A 264 12.16 -11.34 12.26
C GLY A 264 13.25 -11.39 13.33
N GLN A 265 13.46 -12.53 13.99
CA GLN A 265 14.56 -12.70 14.95
C GLN A 265 15.92 -12.60 14.26
N LYS A 266 16.08 -13.26 13.10
CA LYS A 266 17.29 -13.15 12.27
C LYS A 266 17.51 -11.70 11.80
N TYR A 267 16.44 -11.01 11.41
CA TYR A 267 16.48 -9.60 11.02
C TYR A 267 16.99 -8.71 12.16
N LEU A 268 16.37 -8.78 13.34
CA LEU A 268 16.79 -8.01 14.52
C LEU A 268 18.19 -8.35 15.00
N LYS A 269 18.60 -9.63 14.92
CA LYS A 269 19.97 -10.06 15.24
C LYS A 269 20.99 -9.50 14.27
N LYS A 270 20.66 -9.45 12.97
CA LYS A 270 21.52 -8.84 11.95
C LYS A 270 21.78 -7.37 12.28
N TYR A 271 20.74 -6.59 12.56
CA TYR A 271 20.90 -5.19 12.93
C TYR A 271 21.67 -5.04 14.24
N GLY A 272 21.32 -5.78 15.29
CA GLY A 272 22.02 -5.68 16.58
C GLY A 272 23.51 -6.00 16.47
N SER A 273 23.86 -7.02 15.67
CA SER A 273 25.26 -7.35 15.40
C SER A 273 25.96 -6.27 14.58
N TRP A 274 25.26 -5.71 13.58
CA TRP A 274 25.79 -4.65 12.72
C TRP A 274 26.06 -3.37 13.50
N PHE A 275 25.16 -2.95 14.39
CA PHE A 275 25.36 -1.79 15.27
C PHE A 275 26.56 -1.94 16.18
N ARG A 276 26.79 -3.14 16.71
CA ARG A 276 27.92 -3.40 17.61
C ARG A 276 29.28 -3.20 16.92
N ILE A 277 29.34 -3.38 15.60
CA ILE A 277 30.59 -3.30 14.82
C ILE A 277 30.68 -2.05 13.95
N SER A 278 29.61 -1.26 13.86
CA SER A 278 29.56 -0.04 13.04
C SER A 278 29.89 1.18 13.88
N ASP A 279 30.48 2.21 13.26
CA ASP A 279 30.70 3.52 13.87
C ASP A 279 29.44 4.42 13.84
N HIS A 280 28.25 3.83 13.67
CA HIS A 280 27.01 4.59 13.66
C HIS A 280 26.70 5.15 15.06
N LYS A 281 26.55 6.48 15.14
CA LYS A 281 26.23 7.19 16.39
C LYS A 281 24.75 7.34 16.65
N ARG A 282 23.94 7.25 15.59
CA ARG A 282 22.51 7.48 15.63
C ARG A 282 21.76 6.42 14.85
N LEU A 283 20.61 6.01 15.37
CA LEU A 283 19.62 5.19 14.66
C LEU A 283 18.27 5.89 14.67
N TYR A 284 17.73 6.17 13.48
CA TYR A 284 16.37 6.62 13.29
C TYR A 284 15.48 5.53 12.72
N ASN A 285 14.25 5.47 13.21
CA ASN A 285 13.20 4.68 12.61
C ASN A 285 11.82 5.32 12.82
N VAL A 286 10.89 4.96 11.96
CA VAL A 286 9.49 5.35 12.06
C VAL A 286 8.68 4.14 12.52
N LEU A 287 7.79 4.35 13.50
CA LEU A 287 6.92 3.33 14.05
C LEU A 287 5.45 3.64 13.74
N TYR A 288 4.69 2.59 13.43
CA TYR A 288 3.24 2.65 13.26
C TYR A 288 2.55 2.40 14.62
N ARG A 289 1.52 3.21 14.90
CA ARG A 289 0.68 3.12 16.09
C ARG A 289 -0.77 3.00 15.66
N ASP A 290 -1.47 2.04 16.25
CA ASP A 290 -2.88 1.84 15.97
C ASP A 290 -3.77 2.86 16.73
N PRO A 291 -4.81 3.44 16.10
CA PRO A 291 -5.13 3.37 14.68
C PRO A 291 -4.45 4.47 13.85
N ASN A 292 -3.78 4.08 12.75
CA ASN A 292 -3.30 4.94 11.67
C ASN A 292 -2.38 6.11 12.04
N HIS A 293 -1.52 5.97 13.05
CA HIS A 293 -0.60 7.03 13.46
C HIS A 293 0.87 6.65 13.25
N TRP A 294 1.69 7.61 12.79
CA TRP A 294 3.12 7.41 12.53
C TRP A 294 3.94 8.33 13.41
N THR A 295 4.97 7.78 14.05
CA THR A 295 5.83 8.51 14.99
C THR A 295 7.29 8.12 14.80
N THR A 296 8.21 8.90 15.36
CA THR A 296 9.66 8.72 15.13
C THR A 296 10.36 8.39 16.43
N SER A 297 11.31 7.47 16.36
CA SER A 297 12.30 7.28 17.43
C SER A 297 13.72 7.50 16.92
N LEU A 298 14.56 8.02 17.81
CA LEU A 298 16.00 8.20 17.63
C LEU A 298 16.73 7.51 18.78
N VAL A 299 17.66 6.62 18.47
CA VAL A 299 18.64 6.13 19.43
C VAL A 299 19.92 6.94 19.26
N ASN A 300 20.38 7.59 20.32
CA ASN A 300 21.68 8.21 20.41
C ASN A 300 22.61 7.27 21.18
N PHE A 301 23.51 6.59 20.48
CA PHE A 301 24.40 5.58 21.07
C PHE A 301 25.45 6.21 21.98
N GLU A 302 25.93 7.42 21.68
CA GLU A 302 26.92 8.13 22.50
C GLU A 302 26.32 8.58 23.84
N LYS A 303 25.10 9.11 23.81
CA LYS A 303 24.39 9.58 25.02
C LYS A 303 23.66 8.46 25.76
N LYS A 304 23.58 7.27 25.18
CA LYS A 304 22.76 6.14 25.67
C LYS A 304 21.31 6.56 25.96
N GLN A 305 20.70 7.26 25.00
CA GLN A 305 19.33 7.76 25.09
C GLN A 305 18.51 7.30 23.90
N ILE A 306 17.23 7.01 24.12
CA ILE A 306 16.23 6.80 23.09
C ILE A 306 15.23 7.95 23.18
N HIS A 307 15.15 8.76 22.14
CA HIS A 307 14.24 9.89 22.04
C HIS A 307 13.00 9.50 21.23
N TYR A 308 11.83 9.96 21.67
CA TYR A 308 10.54 9.76 21.01
C TYR A 308 9.94 11.08 20.54
N GLY A 309 9.46 11.11 19.29
CA GLY A 309 8.85 12.28 18.65
C GLY A 309 7.48 11.96 18.08
N ASP A 310 6.50 12.78 18.46
CA ASP A 310 5.11 12.64 18.05
C ASP A 310 4.46 14.00 17.80
N GLY A 311 3.98 14.21 16.57
CA GLY A 311 3.32 15.45 16.19
C GLY A 311 1.99 15.70 16.92
N LEU A 312 1.31 14.65 17.38
CA LEU A 312 0.08 14.73 18.17
C LEU A 312 0.32 14.72 19.68
N LYS A 313 1.59 14.63 20.12
CA LYS A 313 1.98 14.59 21.54
C LYS A 313 1.30 13.45 22.32
N TRP A 314 1.00 12.32 21.68
CA TRP A 314 0.51 11.15 22.41
C TRP A 314 1.64 10.55 23.24
N LYS A 315 1.29 9.95 24.38
CA LYS A 315 2.23 9.18 25.20
C LYS A 315 2.89 8.09 24.35
N ARG A 316 4.21 7.90 24.50
CA ARG A 316 4.94 6.83 23.80
C ARG A 316 4.36 5.44 24.07
N PRO A 317 4.39 4.51 23.09
CA PRO A 317 3.93 3.13 23.28
C PRO A 317 4.91 2.34 24.17
N GLU A 318 4.53 2.11 25.43
CA GLU A 318 5.38 1.48 26.45
C GLU A 318 5.91 0.11 26.04
N THR A 319 5.06 -0.75 25.47
CA THR A 319 5.45 -2.10 25.03
C THR A 319 6.56 -2.10 23.97
N TYR A 320 6.48 -1.18 23.00
CA TYR A 320 7.51 -1.01 21.98
C TYR A 320 8.83 -0.55 22.60
N PHE A 321 8.81 0.45 23.49
CA PHE A 321 10.04 0.98 24.09
C PHE A 321 10.70 0.02 25.08
N VAL A 322 9.94 -0.78 25.83
CA VAL A 322 10.48 -1.87 26.65
C VAL A 322 11.16 -2.92 25.76
N GLY A 323 10.50 -3.34 24.68
CA GLY A 323 11.09 -4.25 23.69
C GLY A 323 12.35 -3.68 23.05
N PHE A 324 12.34 -2.37 22.76
CA PHE A 324 13.47 -1.68 22.16
C PHE A 324 14.66 -1.59 23.12
N GLN A 325 14.44 -1.19 24.38
CA GLN A 325 15.48 -1.16 25.41
C GLN A 325 16.10 -2.53 25.62
N ASN A 326 15.28 -3.58 25.78
CA ASN A 326 15.76 -4.96 25.92
C ASN A 326 16.61 -5.41 24.72
N TRP A 327 16.18 -5.05 23.51
CA TRP A 327 16.94 -5.35 22.30
C TRP A 327 18.28 -4.59 22.29
N ILE A 328 18.31 -3.29 22.62
CA ILE A 328 19.55 -2.52 22.68
C ILE A 328 20.49 -3.07 23.75
N GLU A 329 20.00 -3.30 24.97
CA GLU A 329 20.78 -3.81 26.09
C GLU A 329 21.44 -5.14 25.75
N LYS A 330 20.71 -6.04 25.07
CA LYS A 330 21.26 -7.33 24.61
C LYS A 330 22.48 -7.18 23.70
N TYR A 331 22.54 -6.14 22.86
CA TYR A 331 23.65 -5.97 21.89
C TYR A 331 24.71 -4.96 22.33
N HIS A 332 24.38 -4.02 23.23
CA HIS A 332 25.28 -2.97 23.72
C HIS A 332 25.72 -3.15 25.19
N GLY A 333 25.13 -4.08 25.92
CA GLY A 333 25.50 -4.41 27.30
C GLY A 333 25.22 -3.31 28.32
N THR A 334 24.31 -2.38 28.01
CA THR A 334 23.97 -1.23 28.86
C THR A 334 22.54 -0.81 28.62
N GLU A 335 21.86 -0.36 29.67
CA GLU A 335 20.55 0.28 29.57
C GLU A 335 20.66 1.65 28.90
N PHE A 336 19.62 2.01 28.15
CA PHE A 336 19.45 3.33 27.54
C PHE A 336 18.26 4.03 28.21
N GLY A 337 18.44 5.31 28.57
CA GLY A 337 17.35 6.14 29.04
C GLY A 337 16.36 6.41 27.89
N VAL A 338 15.09 6.68 28.22
CA VAL A 338 14.06 6.98 27.20
C VAL A 338 13.36 8.29 27.52
N SER A 339 13.36 9.22 26.57
CA SER A 339 12.77 10.55 26.71
C SER A 339 11.79 10.87 25.56
N ASP A 340 10.81 11.72 25.85
CA ASP A 340 9.76 12.14 24.90
C ASP A 340 10.04 13.57 24.37
N ASP A 341 11.33 13.85 24.11
CA ASP A 341 11.87 15.19 23.80
C ASP A 341 12.42 15.31 22.38
N LEU A 342 12.16 14.33 21.49
CA LEU A 342 12.57 14.46 20.09
C LEU A 342 11.80 15.59 19.42
N VAL A 343 12.54 16.59 18.95
CA VAL A 343 11.96 17.78 18.32
C VAL A 343 11.21 17.38 17.05
N CYS A 344 9.90 17.61 17.03
CA CYS A 344 9.00 17.24 15.93
C CYS A 344 7.98 18.34 15.65
N ALA A 345 7.51 18.44 14.41
CA ALA A 345 6.47 19.39 14.04
C ALA A 345 5.13 19.04 14.70
N PRO A 346 4.33 20.03 15.14
CA PRO A 346 2.99 19.78 15.65
C PRO A 346 2.07 19.35 14.49
N GLN A 347 1.27 18.32 14.73
CA GLN A 347 0.25 17.84 13.81
C GLN A 347 -1.12 18.41 14.20
N THR A 348 -1.87 18.89 13.20
CA THR A 348 -3.20 19.47 13.42
C THR A 348 -4.30 18.81 12.57
N ASP A 349 -3.97 17.73 11.88
CA ASP A 349 -4.87 16.95 11.02
C ASP A 349 -4.72 15.45 11.27
N GLY A 350 -5.54 14.65 10.58
CA GLY A 350 -5.55 13.20 10.78
C GLY A 350 -4.57 12.42 9.91
N PHE A 351 -3.92 13.00 8.90
CA PHE A 351 -3.31 12.22 7.80
C PHE A 351 -1.84 12.55 7.52
N ASN A 352 -1.31 13.67 8.02
CA ASN A 352 0.08 14.09 7.79
C ASN A 352 1.11 13.45 8.74
N CYS A 353 0.69 12.59 9.68
CA CYS A 353 1.61 11.90 10.61
C CYS A 353 2.81 11.21 9.92
N PRO A 354 2.70 10.53 8.75
CA PRO A 354 3.87 9.89 8.14
C PRO A 354 4.86 10.92 7.58
N ILE A 355 4.36 12.04 7.02
CA ILE A 355 5.20 13.13 6.50
C ILE A 355 5.92 13.81 7.66
N ILE A 356 5.21 14.07 8.76
CA ILE A 356 5.78 14.67 9.97
C ILE A 356 6.84 13.74 10.59
N ALA A 357 6.57 12.43 10.66
CA ALA A 357 7.54 11.45 11.19
C ALA A 357 8.85 11.43 10.37
N VAL A 358 8.75 11.42 9.04
CA VAL A 358 9.93 11.48 8.15
C VAL A 358 10.63 12.83 8.25
N ASN A 359 9.89 13.95 8.23
CA ASN A 359 10.46 15.29 8.40
C ASN A 359 11.15 15.45 9.77
N THR A 360 10.65 14.80 10.81
CA THR A 360 11.32 14.76 12.13
C THR A 360 12.74 14.21 12.02
N ILE A 361 12.95 13.15 11.23
CA ILE A 361 14.30 12.62 10.96
C ILE A 361 15.12 13.66 10.18
N ALA A 362 14.54 14.19 9.10
CA ALA A 362 15.25 15.13 8.24
C ALA A 362 15.71 16.40 8.97
N HIS A 363 14.88 16.91 9.90
CA HIS A 363 15.20 18.03 10.76
C HIS A 363 16.35 17.71 11.73
N ASN A 364 16.23 16.62 12.48
CA ASN A 364 17.20 16.29 13.52
C ASN A 364 18.55 15.80 12.94
N GLU A 365 18.55 15.23 11.74
CA GLU A 365 19.77 14.76 11.09
C GLU A 365 20.42 15.84 10.22
N PHE A 366 19.64 16.51 9.37
CA PHE A 366 20.18 17.39 8.33
C PHE A 366 19.92 18.88 8.56
N GLY A 367 19.22 19.25 9.64
CA GLY A 367 18.86 20.64 9.92
C GLY A 367 17.76 21.20 9.01
N ASP A 368 17.03 20.33 8.29
CA ASP A 368 15.88 20.75 7.47
C ASP A 368 14.85 21.47 8.35
N THR A 369 14.10 22.43 7.79
CA THR A 369 13.04 23.06 8.57
C THR A 369 11.97 22.03 8.93
N LEU A 370 11.45 22.12 10.16
CA LEU A 370 10.27 21.36 10.56
C LEU A 370 9.09 21.64 9.63
N TRP A 371 8.30 20.60 9.41
CA TRP A 371 7.05 20.67 8.67
C TRP A 371 6.12 21.69 9.33
N THR A 372 5.40 22.44 8.50
CA THR A 372 4.31 23.29 8.95
C THR A 372 3.11 23.06 8.04
N LYS A 373 1.92 23.39 8.53
CA LYS A 373 0.69 23.27 7.73
C LYS A 373 0.73 24.18 6.50
N GLU A 374 1.38 25.33 6.62
CA GLU A 374 1.60 26.29 5.54
C GLU A 374 2.49 25.67 4.46
N LYS A 375 3.57 24.98 4.86
CA LYS A 375 4.44 24.25 3.93
C LYS A 375 3.77 23.00 3.35
N ALA A 376 2.83 22.38 4.06
CA ALA A 376 2.09 21.23 3.58
C ALA A 376 1.13 21.54 2.42
N LYS A 377 0.65 22.79 2.34
CA LYS A 377 -0.09 23.25 1.16
C LYS A 377 0.81 23.47 -0.05
N ALA A 378 2.11 23.62 0.23
CA ALA A 378 3.13 23.98 -0.73
C ALA A 378 3.87 22.81 -1.35
N MET A 379 4.09 21.75 -0.56
CA MET A 379 4.56 20.44 -1.03
C MET A 379 3.42 19.69 -1.75
#